data_AF-A0A6L4YKZ5-F1
#
_entry.id   AF-A0A6L4YKZ5-F1
#
_cell.length_a   1.000
_cell.length_b   1.000
_cell.length_c   1.000
_cell.angle_alpha   90.00
_cell.angle_beta   90.00
_cell.angle_gamma   90.00
#
_symmetry.space_group_name_H-M   'P 1'
#
loop_
_entity.id
_entity.type
_entity.pdbx_description
1 polymer ?
#
loop_
_entity_poly.entity_id
_entity_poly.type
_entity_poly.pdbx_seq_one_letter_code
_entity_poly.pdbx_strand_id
1 'polypeptide(L)'
;MSKLIGFGETVEGYSVPVLNEREVRASAGILFFFALVSFLNSWLMGNFRLTKIFVIAFLIDFTIRIFINPKYSPSMILGRLAVKNQVPEWSGAPQKRFAWAVGWTLAVVMFYLIVLNNVIGPINLIVCATCLTLMFFESAFGICLACKIYNAFSRRQAQHCPGGTCEIGEVFTRHASQKVGAGGTAIVVMFLALIALVGERWFPAAAAVMPAAAAPAAVTAAGGKCTPPDWAVAMGHAEMWKLHNNCK
;
A
#
# COMPACT_ATOMS: atom_id res chain seq x y z
N MET A 1 25.31 19.90 -13.63
CA MET A 1 24.20 20.83 -13.32
C MET A 1 22.94 20.03 -13.02
N SER A 2 22.34 20.20 -11.84
CA SER A 2 21.06 19.51 -11.53
C SER A 2 19.96 20.16 -12.36
N LYS A 3 19.37 19.43 -13.32
CA LYS A 3 18.17 19.89 -14.01
C LYS A 3 17.04 19.96 -12.97
N LEU A 4 16.39 21.12 -12.85
CA LEU A 4 15.25 21.33 -11.94
C LEU A 4 14.09 20.35 -12.25
N ILE A 5 13.98 19.94 -13.52
CA ILE A 5 13.03 18.93 -13.99
C ILE A 5 13.84 17.72 -14.47
N GLY A 6 13.63 16.57 -13.83
CA GLY A 6 14.37 15.34 -14.14
C GLY A 6 13.84 14.15 -13.34
N PHE A 7 13.98 12.95 -13.89
CA PHE A 7 13.51 11.73 -13.25
C PHE A 7 14.65 10.71 -13.14
N GLY A 8 15.14 10.49 -11.92
CA GLY A 8 16.30 9.66 -11.66
C GLY A 8 17.64 10.41 -11.75
N GLU A 9 18.70 9.70 -11.40
CA GLU A 9 20.09 10.14 -11.47
C GLU A 9 20.81 9.43 -12.62
N THR A 10 21.69 10.15 -13.30
CA THR A 10 22.58 9.58 -14.34
C THR A 10 23.86 9.15 -13.66
N VAL A 11 24.04 7.84 -13.49
CA VAL A 11 25.20 7.22 -12.86
C VAL A 11 26.05 6.55 -13.95
N GLU A 12 27.37 6.72 -13.88
CA GLU A 12 28.29 6.08 -14.81
C GLU A 12 28.17 4.55 -14.74
N GLY A 13 28.15 3.89 -15.90
CA GLY A 13 27.91 2.44 -16.00
C GLY A 13 26.44 2.04 -16.16
N TYR A 14 25.48 2.98 -16.11
CA TYR A 14 24.06 2.71 -16.36
C TYR A 14 23.58 3.39 -17.65
N SER A 15 22.88 2.65 -18.49
CA SER A 15 22.32 3.12 -19.77
C SER A 15 21.05 3.96 -19.60
N VAL A 16 20.37 3.81 -18.46
CA VAL A 16 19.12 4.49 -18.12
C VAL A 16 19.28 5.28 -16.81
N PRO A 17 18.48 6.34 -16.59
CA PRO A 17 18.44 6.99 -15.29
C PRO A 17 18.06 5.97 -14.22
N VAL A 18 18.71 6.07 -13.06
CA VAL A 18 18.54 5.15 -11.94
C VAL A 18 18.06 5.88 -10.69
N LEU A 19 17.46 5.12 -9.78
CA LEU A 19 17.08 5.58 -8.45
C LEU A 19 17.70 4.66 -7.42
N ASN A 20 18.03 5.21 -6.25
CA ASN A 20 18.47 4.40 -5.13
C ASN A 20 17.27 3.65 -4.54
N GLU A 21 17.22 2.34 -4.77
CA GLU A 21 16.14 1.46 -4.35
C GLU A 21 15.94 1.49 -2.84
N ARG A 22 17.00 1.65 -2.06
CA ARG A 22 16.90 1.77 -0.59
C ARG A 22 16.11 3.00 -0.17
N GLU A 23 16.30 4.12 -0.86
CA GLU A 23 15.53 5.35 -0.62
C GLU A 23 14.06 5.16 -1.00
N VAL A 24 13.82 4.50 -2.14
CA VAL A 24 12.47 4.20 -2.62
C VAL A 24 11.72 3.30 -1.63
N ARG A 25 12.35 2.24 -1.14
CA ARG A 25 11.76 1.30 -0.17
C ARG A 25 11.52 1.96 1.19
N ALA A 26 12.47 2.75 1.68
CA ALA A 26 12.31 3.51 2.92
C ALA A 26 11.14 4.50 2.81
N SER A 27 11.06 5.20 1.68
CA SER A 27 9.97 6.11 1.37
C SER A 27 8.60 5.40 1.33
N ALA A 28 8.52 4.24 0.67
CA ALA A 28 7.32 3.41 0.64
C ALA A 28 6.90 2.95 2.04
N GLY A 29 7.85 2.58 2.90
CA GLY A 29 7.59 2.19 4.28
C GLY A 29 7.06 3.34 5.15
N ILE A 30 7.61 4.55 4.99
CA ILE A 30 7.12 5.75 5.68
C ILE A 30 5.68 6.05 5.27
N LEU A 31 5.40 6.05 3.97
CA LEU A 31 4.05 6.29 3.45
C LEU A 31 3.07 5.19 3.86
N PHE A 32 3.50 3.93 3.83
CA PHE A 32 2.73 2.79 4.31
C PHE A 32 2.33 2.94 5.78
N PHE A 33 3.26 3.34 6.64
CA PHE A 33 2.99 3.55 8.06
C PHE A 33 1.88 4.60 8.28
N PHE A 34 2.02 5.78 7.69
CA PHE A 34 1.01 6.84 7.83
C PHE A 34 -0.32 6.46 7.16
N ALA A 35 -0.28 5.78 6.01
CA ALA A 35 -1.46 5.27 5.34
C ALA A 35 -2.21 4.28 6.23
N LEU A 36 -1.49 3.33 6.85
CA LEU A 36 -2.07 2.30 7.71
C LEU A 36 -2.70 2.92 8.96
N VAL A 37 -1.98 3.82 9.64
CA VAL A 37 -2.51 4.51 10.83
C VAL A 37 -3.76 5.31 10.47
N SER A 38 -3.74 6.02 9.34
CA SER A 38 -4.87 6.81 8.85
C SER A 38 -6.08 5.94 8.47
N PHE A 39 -5.81 4.81 7.83
CA PHE A 39 -6.83 3.82 7.47
C PHE A 39 -7.45 3.17 8.70
N LEU A 40 -6.65 2.72 9.67
CA LEU A 40 -7.16 2.15 10.91
C LEU A 40 -7.96 3.17 11.74
N ASN A 41 -7.52 4.43 11.77
CA ASN A 41 -8.24 5.49 12.48
C ASN A 41 -9.62 5.76 11.85
N SER A 42 -9.70 5.85 10.52
CA SER A 42 -10.99 6.02 9.83
C SER A 42 -11.88 4.78 9.97
N TRP A 43 -11.32 3.58 9.88
CA TRP A 43 -12.07 2.33 10.02
C TRP A 43 -12.67 2.18 11.42
N LEU A 44 -11.84 2.28 12.47
CA LEU A 44 -12.26 2.00 13.85
C LEU A 44 -13.02 3.16 14.49
N MET A 45 -12.60 4.41 14.24
CA MET A 45 -13.15 5.58 14.93
C MET A 45 -14.17 6.35 14.09
N GLY A 46 -14.30 6.04 12.79
CA GLY A 46 -15.11 6.83 11.85
C GLY A 46 -14.58 8.24 11.60
N ASN A 47 -13.34 8.56 12.00
CA ASN A 47 -12.75 9.87 11.83
C ASN A 47 -11.93 9.95 10.54
N PHE A 48 -12.52 10.55 9.51
CA PHE A 48 -11.89 10.70 8.19
C PHE A 48 -10.93 11.89 8.07
N ARG A 49 -10.77 12.70 9.14
CA ARG A 49 -9.89 13.89 9.10
C ARG A 49 -8.45 13.50 8.78
N LEU A 50 -7.93 12.47 9.45
CA LEU A 50 -6.57 11.99 9.23
C LEU A 50 -6.39 11.41 7.82
N THR A 51 -7.42 10.74 7.28
CA THR A 51 -7.43 10.21 5.91
C THR A 51 -7.40 11.31 4.88
N LYS A 52 -8.19 12.38 5.05
CA LYS A 52 -8.16 13.53 4.14
C LYS A 52 -6.79 14.21 4.11
N ILE A 53 -6.20 14.44 5.29
CA ILE A 53 -4.85 15.04 5.40
C ILE A 53 -3.82 14.16 4.71
N PHE A 54 -3.85 12.85 4.97
CA PHE A 54 -2.94 11.90 4.35
C PHE A 54 -3.09 11.89 2.82
N VAL A 55 -4.31 11.81 2.30
CA VAL A 55 -4.57 11.78 0.84
C VAL A 55 -4.04 13.04 0.15
N ILE A 56 -4.21 14.22 0.77
CA ILE A 56 -3.66 15.48 0.23
C ILE A 56 -2.13 15.44 0.21
N ALA A 57 -1.50 15.06 1.33
CA ALA A 57 -0.05 14.96 1.42
C ALA A 57 0.51 13.94 0.43
N PHE A 58 -0.17 12.79 0.29
CA PHE A 58 0.18 11.71 -0.62
C PHE A 58 0.11 12.14 -2.09
N LEU A 59 -0.96 12.84 -2.47
CA LEU A 59 -1.15 13.39 -3.80
C LEU A 59 -0.05 14.42 -4.14
N ILE A 60 0.25 15.33 -3.21
CA ILE A 60 1.32 16.33 -3.37
C ILE A 60 2.67 15.64 -3.55
N ASP A 61 2.98 14.67 -2.70
CA ASP A 61 4.25 13.93 -2.75
C ASP A 61 4.46 13.24 -4.11
N PHE A 62 3.47 12.49 -4.59
CA PHE A 62 3.56 11.80 -5.88
C PHE A 62 3.55 12.76 -7.07
N THR A 63 2.87 13.90 -6.96
CA THR A 63 2.90 14.94 -7.99
C THR A 63 4.33 15.51 -8.13
N ILE A 64 4.99 15.81 -7.01
CA ILE A 64 6.39 16.27 -7.02
C ILE A 64 7.31 15.20 -7.62
N ARG A 65 7.13 13.91 -7.27
CA ARG A 65 7.95 12.81 -7.80
C ARG A 65 7.87 12.69 -9.31
N ILE A 66 6.67 12.79 -9.89
CA ILE A 66 6.44 12.47 -11.31
C ILE A 66 6.71 13.67 -12.21
N PHE A 67 6.27 14.86 -11.79
CA PHE A 67 6.25 16.04 -12.66
C PHE A 67 7.42 17.00 -12.43
N ILE A 68 8.02 17.01 -11.24
CA ILE A 68 9.16 17.89 -10.92
C ILE A 68 10.44 17.07 -10.87
N ASN A 69 10.70 16.44 -9.72
CA ASN A 69 11.86 15.59 -9.53
C ASN A 69 11.67 14.73 -8.26
N PRO A 70 11.92 13.41 -8.32
CA PRO A 70 11.88 12.52 -7.14
C PRO A 70 12.77 12.98 -5.99
N LYS A 71 13.86 13.70 -6.29
CA LYS A 71 14.80 14.25 -5.31
C LYS A 71 14.15 15.24 -4.33
N TYR A 72 13.06 15.90 -4.74
CA TYR A 72 12.36 16.90 -3.93
C TYR A 72 11.11 16.37 -3.23
N SER A 73 10.73 15.11 -3.45
CA SER A 73 9.58 14.53 -2.76
C SER A 73 9.86 14.43 -1.25
N PRO A 74 8.98 14.96 -0.39
CA PRO A 74 9.16 14.93 1.06
C PRO A 74 9.47 13.54 1.60
N SER A 75 8.71 12.54 1.17
CA SER A 75 8.92 11.17 1.64
C SER A 75 10.17 10.51 1.05
N MET A 76 10.65 10.92 -0.13
CA MET A 76 11.95 10.49 -0.65
C MET A 76 13.11 11.13 0.13
N ILE A 77 12.98 12.41 0.51
CA ILE A 77 13.95 13.11 1.37
C ILE A 77 14.05 12.41 2.73
N LEU A 78 12.92 12.07 3.35
CA LEU A 78 12.90 11.32 4.60
C LEU A 78 13.48 9.91 4.43
N GLY A 79 13.16 9.23 3.32
CA GLY A 79 13.74 7.94 2.97
C GLY A 79 15.26 8.01 2.88
N ARG A 80 15.80 9.01 2.17
CA ARG A 80 17.23 9.28 2.05
C ARG A 80 17.88 9.55 3.40
N LEU A 81 17.25 10.35 4.25
CA LEU A 81 17.76 10.61 5.60
C LEU A 81 17.90 9.31 6.40
N ALA A 82 16.95 8.39 6.28
CA ALA A 82 16.95 7.11 6.97
C ALA A 82 18.05 6.15 6.47
N VAL A 83 18.35 6.15 5.17
CA VAL A 83 19.31 5.20 4.55
C VAL A 83 20.64 5.82 4.14
N LYS A 84 20.95 7.06 4.58
CA LYS A 84 22.12 7.84 4.12
C LYS A 84 23.49 7.16 4.29
N ASN A 85 23.61 6.25 5.25
CA ASN A 85 24.86 5.53 5.55
C ASN A 85 24.89 4.11 4.95
N GLN A 86 24.03 3.81 3.98
CA GLN A 86 23.98 2.52 3.30
C GLN A 86 24.51 2.65 1.87
N VAL A 87 25.15 1.58 1.37
CA VAL A 87 25.58 1.52 -0.02
C VAL A 87 24.34 1.59 -0.94
N PRO A 88 24.28 2.50 -1.91
CA PRO A 88 23.12 2.63 -2.78
C PRO A 88 22.93 1.37 -3.62
N GLU A 89 21.67 1.00 -3.82
CA GLU A 89 21.28 -0.07 -4.76
C GLU A 89 20.55 0.60 -5.91
N TRP A 90 21.07 0.51 -7.13
CA TRP A 90 20.52 1.22 -8.27
C TRP A 90 19.44 0.41 -8.97
N SER A 91 18.26 1.01 -9.14
CA SER A 91 17.17 0.45 -9.93
C SER A 91 16.75 1.39 -11.06
N GLY A 92 16.32 0.82 -12.19
CA GLY A 92 15.90 1.58 -13.36
C GLY A 92 14.74 2.53 -13.05
N ALA A 93 14.94 3.82 -13.31
CA ALA A 93 13.93 4.84 -13.06
C ALA A 93 12.67 4.70 -13.97
N PRO A 94 12.75 4.32 -15.26
CA PRO A 94 11.56 4.21 -16.11
C PRO A 94 10.45 3.31 -15.57
N GLN A 95 10.79 2.12 -15.03
CA GLN A 95 9.78 1.23 -14.43
C GLN A 95 9.16 1.82 -13.16
N LYS A 96 9.94 2.53 -12.34
CA LYS A 96 9.44 3.19 -11.12
C LYS A 96 8.53 4.36 -11.45
N ARG A 97 8.79 5.09 -12.53
CA ARG A 97 7.90 6.15 -13.02
C ARG A 97 6.51 5.63 -13.35
N PHE A 98 6.42 4.48 -13.99
CA PHE A 98 5.12 3.84 -14.26
C PHE A 98 4.41 3.44 -12.96
N ALA A 99 5.13 2.78 -12.04
CA ALA A 99 4.56 2.40 -10.74
C ALA A 99 4.03 3.61 -9.96
N TRP A 100 4.77 4.72 -9.96
CA TRP A 100 4.32 5.95 -9.31
C TRP A 100 3.16 6.61 -10.03
N ALA A 101 3.09 6.54 -11.37
CA ALA A 101 1.93 7.02 -12.11
C ALA A 101 0.66 6.28 -11.70
N VAL A 102 0.72 4.96 -11.53
CA VAL A 102 -0.40 4.16 -10.99
C VAL A 102 -0.77 4.64 -9.58
N GLY A 103 0.22 4.82 -8.70
CA GLY A 103 0.00 5.35 -7.35
C GLY A 103 -0.64 6.74 -7.34
N TRP A 104 -0.22 7.62 -8.25
CA TRP A 104 -0.78 8.96 -8.41
C TRP A 104 -2.23 8.91 -8.91
N THR A 105 -2.56 8.04 -9.88
CA THR A 105 -3.93 7.85 -10.33
C THR A 105 -4.83 7.39 -9.18
N LEU A 106 -4.38 6.43 -8.36
CA LEU A 106 -5.11 6.00 -7.17
C LEU A 106 -5.29 7.16 -6.18
N ALA A 107 -4.26 8.00 -5.97
CA ALA A 107 -4.34 9.17 -5.11
C ALA A 107 -5.38 10.19 -5.59
N VAL A 108 -5.44 10.46 -6.89
CA VAL A 108 -6.44 11.36 -7.49
C VAL A 108 -7.85 10.83 -7.29
N VAL A 109 -8.07 9.53 -7.54
CA VAL A 109 -9.37 8.90 -7.32
C VAL A 109 -9.78 9.00 -5.84
N MET A 110 -8.87 8.70 -4.91
CA MET A 110 -9.15 8.82 -3.47
C MET A 110 -9.43 10.26 -3.05
N PHE A 111 -8.68 11.23 -3.59
CA PHE A 111 -8.90 12.64 -3.33
C PHE A 111 -10.30 13.07 -3.78
N TYR A 112 -10.70 12.68 -5.00
CA TYR A 112 -12.03 12.97 -5.52
C TYR A 112 -13.15 12.34 -4.66
N LEU A 113 -13.00 11.07 -4.27
CA LEU A 113 -14.03 10.35 -3.51
C LEU A 113 -14.12 10.83 -2.05
N ILE A 114 -13.00 10.91 -1.33
CA ILE A 114 -12.99 11.16 0.12
C ILE A 114 -12.96 12.65 0.45
N VAL A 115 -12.17 13.45 -0.29
CA VAL A 115 -11.95 14.86 0.05
C VAL A 115 -13.05 15.75 -0.54
N LEU A 116 -13.38 15.57 -1.82
CA LEU A 116 -14.37 16.41 -2.50
C LEU A 116 -15.81 15.94 -2.24
N ASN A 117 -16.09 14.67 -2.50
CA ASN A 117 -17.46 14.15 -2.42
C ASN A 117 -17.86 13.58 -1.05
N ASN A 118 -16.93 13.47 -0.10
CA ASN A 118 -17.16 12.85 1.21
C ASN A 118 -17.83 11.46 1.12
N VAL A 119 -17.58 10.73 0.03
CA VAL A 119 -18.13 9.39 -0.17
C VAL A 119 -17.40 8.45 0.75
N ILE A 120 -18.15 7.71 1.56
CA ILE A 120 -17.60 6.73 2.48
C ILE A 120 -18.28 5.40 2.15
N GLY A 121 -17.51 4.50 1.54
CA GLY A 121 -18.06 3.26 1.02
C GLY A 121 -17.02 2.19 0.66
N PRO A 122 -17.49 1.01 0.22
CA PRO A 122 -16.64 -0.16 -0.03
C PRO A 122 -15.56 0.07 -1.10
N ILE A 123 -15.82 0.94 -2.08
CA ILE A 123 -14.86 1.30 -3.12
C ILE A 123 -13.60 1.92 -2.51
N ASN A 124 -13.76 2.85 -1.55
CA ASN A 124 -12.62 3.46 -0.87
C ASN A 124 -11.84 2.43 -0.07
N LEU A 125 -12.53 1.50 0.60
CA LEU A 125 -11.89 0.41 1.33
C LEU A 125 -11.00 -0.43 0.42
N ILE A 126 -11.52 -0.83 -0.75
CA ILE A 126 -10.78 -1.63 -1.74
C ILE A 126 -9.58 -0.86 -2.29
N VAL A 127 -9.76 0.42 -2.63
CA VAL A 127 -8.69 1.28 -3.15
C VAL A 127 -7.59 1.48 -2.09
N CYS A 128 -7.96 1.79 -0.84
CA CYS A 128 -7.04 1.89 0.29
C CYS A 128 -6.28 0.58 0.52
N ALA A 129 -6.98 -0.55 0.59
CA ALA A 129 -6.37 -1.87 0.83
C ALA A 129 -5.39 -2.24 -0.29
N THR A 130 -5.75 -1.94 -1.55
CA THR A 130 -4.87 -2.15 -2.71
C THR A 130 -3.61 -1.29 -2.59
N CYS A 131 -3.76 0.00 -2.28
CA CYS A 131 -2.64 0.92 -2.11
C CYS A 131 -1.69 0.49 -0.98
N LEU A 132 -2.25 0.15 0.19
CA LEU A 132 -1.51 -0.37 1.34
C LEU A 132 -0.75 -1.66 0.99
N THR A 133 -1.40 -2.57 0.27
CA THR A 133 -0.76 -3.81 -0.18
C THR A 133 0.41 -3.49 -1.09
N LEU A 134 0.24 -2.66 -2.13
CA LEU A 134 1.32 -2.30 -3.05
C LEU A 134 2.53 -1.67 -2.32
N MET A 135 2.29 -0.77 -1.37
CA MET A 135 3.38 -0.17 -0.57
C MET A 135 4.04 -1.15 0.39
N PHE A 136 3.26 -2.06 1.00
CA PHE A 136 3.80 -3.09 1.87
C PHE A 136 4.75 -4.01 1.12
N PHE A 137 4.37 -4.47 -0.07
CA PHE A 137 5.23 -5.33 -0.89
C PHE A 137 6.52 -4.62 -1.33
N GLU A 138 6.43 -3.34 -1.70
CA GLU A 138 7.59 -2.52 -2.04
C GLU A 138 8.53 -2.34 -0.84
N SER A 139 7.98 -1.96 0.32
CA SER A 139 8.77 -1.68 1.52
C SER A 139 9.37 -2.95 2.15
N ALA A 140 8.54 -3.94 2.45
CA ALA A 140 8.93 -5.16 3.17
C ALA A 140 9.76 -6.10 2.28
N PHE A 141 9.26 -6.43 1.08
CA PHE A 141 9.89 -7.44 0.23
C PHE A 141 10.82 -6.85 -0.84
N GLY A 142 10.78 -5.53 -1.08
CA GLY A 142 11.51 -4.93 -2.22
C GLY A 142 10.93 -5.34 -3.57
N ILE A 143 9.65 -5.75 -3.61
CA ILE A 143 8.98 -6.22 -4.82
C ILE A 143 7.98 -5.18 -5.30
N CYS A 144 8.31 -4.52 -6.41
CA CYS A 144 7.40 -3.61 -7.09
C CYS A 144 6.42 -4.40 -7.97
N LEU A 145 5.22 -4.70 -7.46
CA LEU A 145 4.16 -5.40 -8.22
C LEU A 145 3.78 -4.64 -9.51
N ALA A 146 3.67 -3.31 -9.44
CA ALA A 146 3.36 -2.49 -10.61
C ALA A 146 4.47 -2.55 -11.68
N CYS A 147 5.73 -2.68 -11.27
CA CYS A 147 6.85 -2.85 -12.19
C CYS A 147 6.84 -4.24 -12.86
N LYS A 148 6.38 -5.29 -12.16
CA LYS A 148 6.16 -6.61 -12.78
C LYS A 148 5.10 -6.56 -13.87
N ILE A 149 3.98 -5.86 -13.62
CA ILE A 149 2.92 -5.66 -14.62
C ILE A 149 3.47 -4.88 -15.82
N TYR A 150 4.27 -3.84 -15.56
CA TYR A 150 4.94 -3.08 -16.63
C TYR A 150 5.82 -3.98 -17.51
N ASN A 151 6.64 -4.86 -16.91
CA ASN A 151 7.52 -5.75 -17.65
C ASN A 151 6.74 -6.82 -18.44
N ALA A 152 5.60 -7.27 -17.93
CA ALA A 152 4.75 -8.25 -18.61
C ALA A 152 4.04 -7.68 -19.85
N PHE A 153 3.70 -6.38 -19.84
CA PHE A 153 2.89 -5.76 -20.89
C PHE A 153 3.69 -4.85 -21.85
N SER A 154 4.80 -4.29 -21.41
CA SER A 154 5.63 -3.39 -22.22
C SER A 154 6.61 -4.17 -23.09
N ARG A 155 6.74 -3.78 -24.37
CA ARG A 155 7.81 -4.30 -25.26
C ARG A 155 9.21 -3.84 -24.84
N ARG A 156 9.32 -2.91 -23.89
CA ARG A 156 10.59 -2.48 -23.29
C ARG A 156 10.82 -3.31 -22.03
N GLN A 157 11.81 -4.19 -22.06
CA GLN A 157 12.21 -4.95 -20.89
C GLN A 157 12.71 -4.00 -19.80
N ALA A 158 12.26 -4.22 -18.57
CA ALA A 158 12.74 -3.48 -17.41
C ALA A 158 14.23 -3.79 -17.20
N GLN A 159 15.07 -2.75 -17.13
CA GLN A 159 16.51 -2.87 -16.91
C GLN A 159 16.84 -2.54 -15.45
N HIS A 160 17.81 -3.24 -14.87
CA HIS A 160 18.26 -3.01 -13.49
C HIS A 160 17.08 -3.07 -12.50
N CYS A 161 16.40 -4.22 -12.45
CA CYS A 161 15.32 -4.42 -11.50
C CYS A 161 15.86 -4.60 -10.07
N PRO A 162 15.08 -4.20 -9.04
CA PRO A 162 15.47 -4.38 -7.64
C PRO A 162 15.96 -5.81 -7.37
N GLY A 163 17.09 -5.94 -6.68
CA GLY A 163 17.71 -7.23 -6.38
C GLY A 163 18.12 -8.06 -7.60
N GLY A 164 18.32 -7.46 -8.77
CA GLY A 164 18.71 -8.16 -10.01
C GLY A 164 17.61 -9.08 -10.56
N THR A 165 16.35 -8.87 -10.16
CA THR A 165 15.25 -9.81 -10.45
C THR A 165 14.94 -10.03 -11.93
N CYS A 166 15.25 -9.05 -12.78
CA CYS A 166 15.07 -9.16 -14.23
C CYS A 166 16.24 -9.85 -14.93
N GLU A 167 17.36 -10.06 -14.24
CA GLU A 167 18.61 -10.63 -14.77
C GLU A 167 18.88 -12.05 -14.19
N ILE A 168 17.90 -12.62 -13.48
CA ILE A 168 17.96 -13.98 -12.92
C ILE A 168 17.95 -15.00 -14.07
N GLY A 169 18.97 -15.84 -14.13
CA GLY A 169 19.14 -16.88 -15.15
C GLY A 169 20.04 -16.48 -16.31
N GLU A 170 20.20 -15.18 -16.59
CA GLU A 170 21.13 -14.67 -17.61
C GLU A 170 22.46 -14.21 -17.00
N VAL A 171 22.42 -13.47 -15.89
CA VAL A 171 23.61 -12.94 -15.19
C VAL A 171 23.73 -13.51 -13.79
N PHE A 172 22.60 -13.71 -13.10
CA PHE A 172 22.57 -14.18 -11.71
C PHE A 172 22.02 -15.60 -11.60
N THR A 173 22.79 -16.49 -10.97
CA THR A 173 22.32 -17.82 -10.56
C THR A 173 21.92 -17.80 -9.09
N ARG A 174 20.82 -18.50 -8.75
CA ARG A 174 20.34 -18.56 -7.36
C ARG A 174 21.39 -19.27 -6.49
N HIS A 175 21.83 -18.59 -5.43
CA HIS A 175 22.71 -19.19 -4.44
C HIS A 175 21.98 -20.32 -3.69
N ALA A 176 22.72 -21.32 -3.20
CA ALA A 176 22.13 -22.46 -2.50
C ALA A 176 21.25 -22.05 -1.31
N SER A 177 21.62 -20.99 -0.59
CA SER A 177 20.84 -20.42 0.51
C SER A 177 19.49 -19.82 0.11
N GLN A 178 19.29 -19.50 -1.17
CA GLN A 178 18.02 -18.97 -1.68
C GLN A 178 17.04 -20.07 -2.11
N LYS A 179 17.50 -21.33 -2.18
CA LYS A 179 16.65 -22.46 -2.54
C LYS A 179 15.91 -22.94 -1.30
N VAL A 180 14.59 -22.76 -1.28
CA VAL A 180 13.73 -23.34 -0.24
C VAL A 180 13.38 -24.77 -0.65
N GLY A 181 13.93 -25.76 0.06
CA GLY A 181 13.59 -27.17 -0.14
C GLY A 181 12.34 -27.60 0.62
N ALA A 182 11.93 -28.86 0.42
CA ALA A 182 10.74 -29.44 1.07
C ALA A 182 10.78 -29.37 2.61
N GLY A 183 11.98 -29.43 3.22
CA GLY A 183 12.14 -29.25 4.66
C GLY A 183 11.80 -27.84 5.13
N GLY A 184 12.24 -26.81 4.38
CA GLY A 184 11.93 -25.41 4.70
C GLY A 184 10.44 -25.11 4.57
N THR A 185 9.79 -25.64 3.53
CA THR A 185 8.33 -25.51 3.40
C THR A 185 7.59 -26.25 4.50
N ALA A 186 8.02 -27.46 4.88
CA ALA A 186 7.43 -28.21 5.97
C ALA A 186 7.51 -27.46 7.32
N ILE A 187 8.64 -26.81 7.62
CA ILE A 187 8.80 -26.00 8.84
C ILE A 187 7.77 -24.86 8.88
N VAL A 188 7.58 -24.14 7.78
CA VAL A 188 6.59 -23.06 7.71
C VAL A 188 5.17 -23.58 7.90
N VAL A 189 4.82 -24.68 7.24
CA VAL A 189 3.50 -25.31 7.38
C VAL A 189 3.27 -25.76 8.83
N MET A 190 4.25 -26.42 9.44
CA MET A 190 4.19 -26.86 10.83
C MET A 190 4.05 -25.68 11.80
N PHE A 191 4.77 -24.59 11.57
CA PHE A 191 4.67 -23.38 12.38
C PHE A 191 3.27 -22.76 12.30
N LEU A 192 2.71 -22.64 11.10
CA LEU A 192 1.35 -22.12 10.90
C LEU A 192 0.28 -23.05 11.51
N ALA A 193 0.45 -24.36 11.36
CA ALA A 193 -0.44 -25.36 11.96
C ALA A 193 -0.39 -25.31 13.50
N LEU A 194 0.81 -25.13 14.06
CA LEU A 194 0.98 -24.98 15.50
C LEU A 194 0.33 -23.69 16.01
N ILE A 195 0.49 -22.56 15.30
CA ILE A 195 -0.21 -21.31 15.64
C ILE A 195 -1.71 -21.52 15.62
N ALA A 196 -2.25 -22.15 14.59
CA ALA A 196 -3.68 -22.41 14.47
C ALA A 196 -4.18 -23.31 15.63
N LEU A 197 -3.47 -24.41 15.91
CA LEU A 197 -3.83 -25.35 16.97
C LEU A 197 -3.74 -24.74 18.36
N VAL A 198 -2.69 -23.96 18.65
CA VAL A 198 -2.55 -23.22 19.90
C VAL A 198 -3.62 -22.14 20.00
N GLY A 199 -3.88 -21.43 18.90
CA GLY A 199 -4.94 -20.44 18.77
C GLY A 199 -6.29 -21.01 19.16
N GLU A 200 -6.74 -22.07 18.51
CA GLU A 200 -8.03 -22.69 18.79
C GLU A 200 -8.13 -23.28 20.20
N ARG A 201 -7.03 -23.86 20.72
CA ARG A 201 -7.06 -24.57 22.00
C ARG A 201 -6.99 -23.65 23.21
N TRP A 202 -6.21 -22.57 23.13
CA TRP A 202 -5.91 -21.68 24.26
C TRP A 202 -6.59 -20.32 24.14
N PHE A 203 -6.92 -19.91 22.92
CA PHE A 203 -7.65 -18.67 22.61
C PHE A 203 -8.87 -19.03 21.76
N PRO A 204 -9.78 -19.91 22.26
CA PRO A 204 -10.99 -20.24 21.53
C PRO A 204 -11.64 -18.93 21.11
N ALA A 205 -12.03 -18.83 19.84
CA ALA A 205 -12.61 -17.62 19.28
C ALA A 205 -13.58 -17.07 20.31
N ALA A 206 -13.27 -15.89 20.87
CA ALA A 206 -14.19 -15.19 21.75
C ALA A 206 -15.49 -15.20 20.96
N ALA A 207 -16.50 -15.94 21.44
CA ALA A 207 -17.75 -16.17 20.73
C ALA A 207 -18.09 -14.84 20.10
N ALA A 208 -18.09 -14.81 18.75
CA ALA A 208 -18.09 -13.59 17.98
C ALA A 208 -18.93 -12.59 18.77
N VAL A 209 -18.31 -11.49 19.23
CA VAL A 209 -19.08 -10.41 19.84
C VAL A 209 -19.83 -9.76 18.67
N MET A 210 -20.76 -10.54 18.09
CA MET A 210 -22.02 -10.04 17.67
C MET A 210 -22.54 -9.32 18.91
N PRO A 211 -22.81 -8.02 18.83
CA PRO A 211 -23.80 -7.46 19.73
C PRO A 211 -24.99 -8.41 19.59
N ALA A 212 -25.39 -9.03 20.70
CA ALA A 212 -26.61 -9.80 20.77
C ALA A 212 -27.67 -9.03 19.97
N ALA A 213 -28.29 -9.72 19.02
CA ALA A 213 -29.40 -9.17 18.25
C ALA A 213 -30.33 -8.46 19.24
N ALA A 214 -30.27 -7.12 19.25
CA ALA A 214 -31.28 -6.35 19.93
C ALA A 214 -32.56 -6.71 19.20
N ALA A 215 -33.52 -7.26 19.95
CA ALA A 215 -34.88 -7.50 19.49
C ALA A 215 -35.37 -6.31 18.65
N PRO A 216 -36.23 -6.53 17.64
CA PRO A 216 -36.64 -5.48 16.72
C PRO A 216 -37.33 -4.37 17.51
N ALA A 217 -36.59 -3.31 17.83
CA ALA A 217 -37.16 -2.08 18.32
C ALA A 217 -37.93 -1.50 17.14
N ALA A 218 -39.23 -1.30 17.37
CA ALA A 218 -40.19 -0.85 16.40
C ALA A 218 -39.66 0.30 15.55
N VAL A 219 -39.91 0.17 14.25
CA VAL A 219 -39.73 1.18 13.22
C VAL A 219 -40.27 2.53 13.70
N THR A 220 -39.37 3.49 13.94
CA THR A 220 -39.71 4.91 13.87
C THR A 220 -38.99 5.50 12.67
N ALA A 221 -39.79 5.78 11.65
CA ALA A 221 -39.39 6.45 10.43
C ALA A 221 -38.87 7.86 10.76
N ALA A 222 -37.62 8.13 10.38
CA ALA A 222 -37.11 9.48 10.17
C ALA A 222 -36.25 9.48 8.89
N GLY A 223 -36.61 10.37 7.96
CA GLY A 223 -36.25 10.35 6.54
C GLY A 223 -34.79 10.08 6.17
N GLY A 224 -34.61 9.13 5.24
CA GLY A 224 -33.79 9.22 4.02
C GLY A 224 -32.27 9.36 4.10
N LYS A 225 -31.65 9.81 5.21
CA LYS A 225 -30.19 10.05 5.27
C LYS A 225 -29.41 9.10 6.16
N CYS A 226 -30.08 8.38 7.08
CA CYS A 226 -29.42 7.52 8.06
C CYS A 226 -29.93 6.07 8.07
N THR A 227 -30.61 5.65 7.00
CA THR A 227 -30.95 4.24 6.79
C THR A 227 -29.78 3.53 6.11
N PRO A 228 -29.13 2.54 6.76
CA PRO A 228 -28.06 1.78 6.11
C PRO A 228 -28.63 1.00 4.91
N PRO A 229 -27.89 0.92 3.79
CA PRO A 229 -28.32 0.20 2.60
C PRO A 229 -28.35 -1.31 2.85
N ASP A 230 -29.17 -2.04 2.07
CA ASP A 230 -29.41 -3.47 2.26
C ASP A 230 -28.13 -4.32 2.27
N TRP A 231 -27.12 -3.95 1.48
CA TRP A 231 -25.82 -4.64 1.49
C TRP A 231 -25.09 -4.53 2.83
N ALA A 232 -25.21 -3.39 3.53
CA ALA A 232 -24.55 -3.17 4.81
C ALA A 232 -25.24 -3.95 5.93
N VAL A 233 -26.57 -4.09 5.83
CA VAL A 233 -27.37 -4.91 6.73
C VAL A 233 -27.09 -6.40 6.51
N ALA A 234 -27.06 -6.86 5.25
CA ALA A 234 -26.78 -8.25 4.90
C ALA A 234 -25.38 -8.72 5.35
N MET A 235 -24.39 -7.81 5.38
CA MET A 235 -23.04 -8.09 5.90
C MET A 235 -22.91 -7.92 7.42
N GLY A 236 -23.97 -7.57 8.15
CA GLY A 236 -23.91 -7.32 9.59
C GLY A 236 -23.13 -6.05 9.98
N HIS A 237 -22.87 -5.15 9.03
CA HIS A 237 -22.03 -3.95 9.19
C HIS A 237 -22.87 -2.65 9.29
N ALA A 238 -24.16 -2.76 9.60
CA ALA A 238 -25.09 -1.62 9.66
C ALA A 238 -24.61 -0.51 10.63
N GLU A 239 -24.14 -0.88 11.82
CA GLU A 239 -23.66 0.08 12.83
C GLU A 239 -22.34 0.75 12.41
N MET A 240 -21.44 0.03 11.75
CA MET A 240 -20.21 0.60 11.18
C MET A 240 -20.54 1.58 10.05
N TRP A 241 -21.53 1.27 9.22
CA TRP A 241 -22.00 2.19 8.19
C TRP A 241 -22.56 3.48 8.79
N LYS A 242 -23.36 3.40 9.86
CA LYS A 242 -23.89 4.59 10.56
C LYS A 242 -22.79 5.43 11.19
N LEU A 243 -21.82 4.79 11.86
CA LEU A 243 -20.62 5.45 12.41
C LEU A 243 -19.90 6.25 11.32
N HIS A 244 -19.73 5.64 10.15
CA HIS A 244 -19.01 6.22 9.03
C HIS A 244 -19.79 7.33 8.31
N ASN A 245 -21.12 7.36 8.39
CA ASN A 245 -21.96 8.38 7.74
C ASN A 245 -22.45 9.49 8.70
N ASN A 246 -21.81 9.64 9.87
CA ASN A 246 -22.21 10.62 10.92
C ASN A 246 -23.68 10.49 11.35
N CYS A 247 -24.19 9.27 11.37
CA CYS A 247 -25.58 8.94 11.73
C CYS A 247 -25.69 8.38 13.15
N LYS A 248 -24.77 8.76 14.04
CA LYS A 248 -24.78 8.39 15.46
C LYS A 248 -25.84 9.15 16.23
#